data_AF-A0A6P8WNU2-F1
#
_entry.id   AF-A0A6P8WNU2-F1
#
_cell.length_a   1.000
_cell.length_b   1.000
_cell.length_c   1.000
_cell.angle_alpha   90.00
_cell.angle_beta   90.00
_cell.angle_gamma   90.00
#
_symmetry.space_group_name_H-M   'P 1'
#
loop_
_entity.id
_entity.type
_entity.pdbx_description
1 polymer ?
#
loop_
_entity_poly.entity_id
_entity_poly.type
_entity_poly.pdbx_seq_one_letter_code
_entity_poly.pdbx_strand_id
1 'polypeptide(L)'
;MSMRKCAILFILLPLLQAGLLLASETCLYCRGINCQRSSYQATEQCVDQLDACVSVFLGGMIQAQGCLEKLEDKFRQHCKSNHNSLNAQCEICVTNSCNNVTSSQLSCLQCLDTEDARCSSAPDQLTAQRCPISHSGRNLCYASISNQRVERGCSLTMSEQVSCLADVNCKLCDPLELPHCNDQLLNEATTTTESPSSSTTSSSTSTSSTASSSTSTSSSSSSSTSSSTSSSTSPGTTSSTTSSTTEAPDSSTDSPTTTSTTAKPNSASSLSIQNVSVLLAISQLVFCIFIYVQ
;
A
#
# COMPACT_ATOMS: atom_id res chain seq x y z
N MET A 1 -37.60 44.85 -2.60
CA MET A 1 -37.68 43.37 -2.43
C MET A 1 -36.71 42.57 -3.32
N SER A 2 -35.99 43.18 -4.28
CA SER A 2 -35.10 42.46 -5.23
C SER A 2 -33.76 42.00 -4.63
N MET A 3 -33.12 42.82 -3.77
CA MET A 3 -31.80 42.53 -3.19
C MET A 3 -31.72 41.27 -2.31
N ARG A 4 -32.82 40.87 -1.64
CA ARG A 4 -32.84 39.67 -0.78
C ARG A 4 -32.81 38.36 -1.57
N LYS A 5 -33.27 38.37 -2.83
CA LYS A 5 -33.28 37.17 -3.68
C LYS A 5 -31.90 36.86 -4.27
N CYS A 6 -31.11 37.87 -4.63
CA CYS A 6 -29.71 37.67 -5.07
C CYS A 6 -28.82 37.15 -3.93
N ALA A 7 -28.96 37.67 -2.71
CA ALA A 7 -28.15 37.24 -1.57
C ALA A 7 -28.34 35.74 -1.22
N ILE A 8 -29.57 35.23 -1.35
CA ILE A 8 -29.87 33.80 -1.11
C ILE A 8 -29.25 32.93 -2.23
N LEU A 9 -29.23 33.41 -3.48
CA LEU A 9 -28.63 32.70 -4.60
C LEU A 9 -27.10 32.55 -4.45
N PHE A 10 -26.42 33.59 -3.93
CA PHE A 10 -24.98 33.56 -3.67
C PHE A 10 -24.56 32.64 -2.51
N ILE A 11 -25.44 32.39 -1.54
CA ILE A 11 -25.16 31.47 -0.41
C ILE A 11 -25.42 30.00 -0.77
N LEU A 12 -26.40 29.73 -1.64
CA LEU A 12 -26.70 28.37 -2.11
C LEU A 12 -25.69 27.83 -3.14
N LEU A 13 -25.02 28.71 -3.89
CA LEU A 13 -24.08 28.34 -4.95
C LEU A 13 -22.81 27.60 -4.46
N PRO A 14 -22.11 28.02 -3.38
CA PRO A 14 -20.96 27.27 -2.86
C PRO A 14 -21.35 25.90 -2.26
N LEU A 15 -22.58 25.75 -1.76
CA LEU A 15 -23.11 24.48 -1.28
C LEU A 15 -23.35 23.47 -2.41
N LEU A 16 -23.62 23.94 -3.64
CA LEU A 16 -23.73 23.08 -4.83
C LEU A 16 -22.36 22.68 -5.41
N GLN A 17 -21.33 23.51 -5.24
CA GLN A 17 -19.97 23.22 -5.71
C GLN A 17 -19.23 22.19 -4.83
N ALA A 18 -19.65 21.98 -3.59
CA ALA A 18 -19.06 21.00 -2.69
C ALA A 18 -19.39 19.53 -3.05
N GLY A 19 -20.32 19.29 -3.99
CA GLY A 19 -20.80 17.96 -4.36
C GLY A 19 -20.18 17.34 -5.62
N LEU A 20 -19.27 18.03 -6.31
CA LEU A 20 -18.65 17.46 -7.50
C LEU A 20 -17.54 16.48 -7.08
N LEU A 21 -17.96 15.28 -6.68
CA LEU A 21 -17.10 14.10 -6.66
C LEU A 21 -16.65 13.84 -8.09
N LEU A 22 -15.51 14.43 -8.46
CA LEU A 22 -14.80 14.05 -9.67
C LEU A 22 -14.33 12.62 -9.46
N ALA A 23 -15.05 11.69 -10.09
CA ALA A 23 -14.61 10.31 -10.17
C ALA A 23 -13.45 10.19 -11.18
N SER A 24 -12.80 9.03 -11.22
CA SER A 24 -11.47 8.92 -11.80
C SER A 24 -11.55 8.82 -13.32
N GLU A 25 -10.88 9.75 -13.99
CA GLU A 25 -10.73 9.73 -15.43
C GLU A 25 -9.53 8.85 -15.85
N THR A 26 -8.49 8.76 -15.00
CA THR A 26 -7.25 8.02 -15.26
C THR A 26 -6.75 7.26 -14.03
N CYS A 27 -6.30 6.03 -14.22
CA CYS A 27 -5.75 5.19 -13.15
C CYS A 27 -4.32 4.73 -13.48
N LEU A 28 -3.51 4.45 -12.46
CA LEU A 28 -2.27 3.71 -12.66
C LEU A 28 -2.60 2.31 -13.18
N TYR A 29 -1.81 1.84 -14.12
CA TYR A 29 -2.05 0.59 -14.82
C TYR A 29 -0.85 -0.35 -14.72
N CYS A 30 -1.12 -1.59 -14.35
CA CYS A 30 -0.19 -2.71 -14.52
C CYS A 30 -0.95 -4.05 -14.52
N ARG A 31 -0.38 -5.08 -15.15
CA ARG A 31 -0.90 -6.46 -15.11
C ARG A 31 0.26 -7.46 -15.02
N GLY A 32 0.10 -8.49 -14.19
CA GLY A 32 1.03 -9.62 -14.11
C GLY A 32 2.46 -9.16 -13.81
N ILE A 33 3.43 -9.64 -14.60
CA ILE A 33 4.85 -9.34 -14.38
C ILE A 33 5.17 -7.84 -14.47
N ASN A 34 4.36 -7.04 -15.17
CA ASN A 34 4.59 -5.59 -15.25
C ASN A 34 4.33 -4.90 -13.91
N CYS A 35 3.48 -5.45 -13.06
CA CYS A 35 3.30 -4.93 -11.69
C CYS A 35 4.52 -5.17 -10.80
N GLN A 36 5.41 -6.08 -11.19
CA GLN A 36 6.62 -6.46 -10.45
C GLN A 36 7.90 -5.84 -11.04
N ARG A 37 7.75 -4.80 -11.88
CA ARG A 37 8.86 -4.05 -12.46
C ARG A 37 8.86 -2.65 -11.88
N SER A 38 9.87 -2.31 -11.08
CA SER A 38 10.03 -0.98 -10.49
C SER A 38 10.12 0.15 -11.51
N SER A 39 10.58 -0.12 -12.72
CA SER A 39 10.65 0.85 -13.82
C SER A 39 9.37 0.93 -14.66
N TYR A 40 8.39 0.07 -14.42
CA TYR A 40 7.15 0.07 -15.20
C TYR A 40 6.19 1.11 -14.66
N GLN A 41 5.85 2.08 -15.51
CA GLN A 41 4.86 3.10 -15.23
C GLN A 41 3.94 3.21 -16.44
N ALA A 42 2.67 2.94 -16.23
CA ALA A 42 1.63 3.12 -17.23
C ALA A 42 0.37 3.64 -16.55
N THR A 43 -0.46 4.29 -17.35
CA THR A 43 -1.80 4.72 -16.94
C THR A 43 -2.82 4.18 -17.93
N GLU A 44 -4.04 3.98 -17.46
CA GLU A 44 -5.17 3.70 -18.32
C GLU A 44 -6.29 4.72 -18.09
N GLN A 45 -6.93 5.10 -19.20
CA GLN A 45 -8.12 5.95 -19.19
C GLN A 45 -9.34 5.09 -18.87
N CYS A 46 -10.18 5.49 -17.93
CA CYS A 46 -11.41 4.75 -17.62
C CYS A 46 -12.49 4.98 -18.70
N VAL A 47 -13.41 4.01 -18.87
CA VAL A 47 -14.50 4.15 -19.87
C VAL A 47 -15.54 5.14 -19.36
N ASP A 48 -15.90 5.02 -18.08
CA ASP A 48 -16.84 5.88 -17.40
C ASP A 48 -16.06 6.85 -16.51
N GLN A 49 -16.46 8.13 -16.50
CA GLN A 49 -15.91 9.11 -15.57
C GLN A 49 -16.27 8.77 -14.13
N LEU A 50 -17.30 7.94 -13.90
CA LEU A 50 -17.73 7.41 -12.60
C LEU A 50 -17.02 6.10 -12.21
N ASP A 51 -16.10 5.60 -13.01
CA ASP A 51 -15.32 4.40 -12.67
C ASP A 51 -14.33 4.70 -11.53
N ALA A 52 -13.88 3.65 -10.86
CA ALA A 52 -12.95 3.73 -9.75
C ALA A 52 -11.60 3.11 -10.13
N CYS A 53 -10.52 3.68 -9.60
CA CYS A 53 -9.24 3.02 -9.64
C CYS A 53 -9.18 1.90 -8.61
N VAL A 54 -8.47 0.83 -8.95
CA VAL A 54 -8.29 -0.33 -8.10
C VAL A 54 -6.84 -0.80 -8.10
N SER A 55 -6.38 -1.25 -6.94
CA SER A 55 -5.14 -2.02 -6.75
C SER A 55 -5.49 -3.36 -6.13
N VAL A 56 -5.05 -4.44 -6.76
CA VAL A 56 -5.31 -5.81 -6.32
C VAL A 56 -4.03 -6.44 -5.80
N PHE A 57 -4.05 -6.91 -4.56
CA PHE A 57 -2.91 -7.49 -3.87
C PHE A 57 -3.15 -8.96 -3.54
N LEU A 58 -2.08 -9.74 -3.62
CA LEU A 58 -2.04 -11.13 -3.17
C LEU A 58 -0.75 -11.34 -2.36
N GLY A 59 -0.89 -11.75 -1.10
CA GLY A 59 0.23 -11.91 -0.16
C GLY A 59 1.03 -10.61 0.04
N GLY A 60 0.34 -9.46 0.03
CA GLY A 60 0.97 -8.14 0.13
C GLY A 60 1.73 -7.68 -1.11
N MET A 61 1.68 -8.42 -2.22
CA MET A 61 2.28 -8.04 -3.51
C MET A 61 1.22 -7.62 -4.51
N ILE A 62 1.49 -6.54 -5.26
CA ILE A 62 0.58 -6.04 -6.28
C ILE A 62 0.47 -7.00 -7.48
N GLN A 63 -0.76 -7.32 -7.88
CA GLN A 63 -1.08 -8.24 -8.98
C GLN A 63 -1.65 -7.51 -10.20
N ALA A 64 -2.43 -6.46 -9.96
CA ALA A 64 -3.05 -5.63 -10.99
C ALA A 64 -3.39 -4.25 -10.45
N GLN A 65 -3.27 -3.23 -11.30
CA GLN A 65 -3.74 -1.87 -11.04
C GLN A 65 -4.51 -1.35 -12.24
N GLY A 66 -5.63 -0.68 -12.05
CA GLY A 66 -6.40 -0.18 -13.18
C GLY A 66 -7.72 0.48 -12.85
N CYS A 67 -8.55 0.66 -13.86
CA CYS A 67 -9.96 0.98 -13.74
C CYS A 67 -10.75 -0.30 -13.41
N LEU A 68 -11.72 -0.22 -12.49
CA LEU A 68 -12.43 -1.37 -11.94
C LEU A 68 -13.24 -2.12 -13.02
N GLU A 69 -13.89 -1.41 -13.94
CA GLU A 69 -14.67 -2.04 -15.01
C GLU A 69 -13.79 -2.68 -16.09
N LYS A 70 -12.56 -2.20 -16.29
CA LYS A 70 -11.58 -2.77 -17.24
C LYS A 70 -10.76 -3.92 -16.67
N LEU A 71 -10.90 -4.20 -15.38
CA LEU A 71 -10.18 -5.27 -14.72
C LEU A 71 -10.62 -6.65 -15.27
N GLU A 72 -9.75 -7.66 -15.26
CA GLU A 72 -10.13 -9.02 -15.64
C GLU A 72 -11.13 -9.61 -14.64
N ASP A 73 -12.04 -10.47 -15.10
CA ASP A 73 -13.12 -11.04 -14.26
C ASP A 73 -12.61 -11.66 -12.97
N LYS A 74 -11.49 -12.40 -13.04
CA LYS A 74 -10.89 -13.03 -11.87
C LYS A 74 -10.54 -12.03 -10.77
N PHE A 75 -10.04 -10.86 -11.13
CA PHE A 75 -9.63 -9.82 -10.19
C PHE A 75 -10.82 -8.96 -9.76
N ARG A 76 -11.77 -8.68 -10.66
CA ARG A 76 -13.01 -7.99 -10.30
C ARG A 76 -13.84 -8.82 -9.32
N GLN A 77 -13.96 -10.13 -9.55
CA GLN A 77 -14.62 -11.04 -8.63
C GLN A 77 -13.86 -11.13 -7.31
N HIS A 78 -12.53 -11.06 -7.33
CA HIS A 78 -11.71 -10.97 -6.13
C HIS A 78 -12.08 -9.76 -5.26
N CYS A 79 -12.24 -8.58 -5.87
CA CYS A 79 -12.63 -7.38 -5.15
C CYS A 79 -14.10 -7.36 -4.72
N LYS A 80 -14.97 -8.13 -5.39
CA LYS A 80 -16.39 -8.28 -5.00
C LYS A 80 -16.60 -9.34 -3.90
N SER A 81 -15.72 -10.32 -3.82
CA SER A 81 -15.84 -11.42 -2.87
C SER A 81 -15.35 -10.96 -1.50
N ASN A 82 -16.31 -10.69 -0.60
CA ASN A 82 -16.06 -10.19 0.75
C ASN A 82 -14.91 -10.95 1.47
N HIS A 83 -13.77 -10.26 1.64
CA HIS A 83 -12.74 -10.30 2.70
C HIS A 83 -12.20 -11.63 3.27
N ASN A 84 -12.68 -12.82 2.90
CA ASN A 84 -12.39 -14.06 3.62
C ASN A 84 -11.20 -14.87 3.08
N SER A 85 -10.57 -14.45 1.98
CA SER A 85 -9.25 -14.98 1.65
C SER A 85 -8.20 -14.12 2.33
N LEU A 86 -7.64 -14.63 3.43
CA LEU A 86 -6.62 -14.00 4.30
C LEU A 86 -5.48 -13.27 3.58
N ASN A 87 -5.21 -13.61 2.32
CA ASN A 87 -4.05 -13.11 1.58
C ASN A 87 -4.38 -12.07 0.51
N ALA A 88 -5.64 -11.68 0.40
CA ALA A 88 -6.16 -11.17 -0.86
C ALA A 88 -6.98 -9.92 -0.61
N GLN A 89 -6.46 -8.79 -1.11
CA GLN A 89 -6.90 -7.46 -0.72
C GLN A 89 -7.09 -6.60 -1.97
N CYS A 90 -8.16 -5.81 -1.98
CA CYS A 90 -8.39 -4.81 -3.01
C CYS A 90 -8.53 -3.44 -2.37
N GLU A 91 -7.79 -2.46 -2.89
CA GLU A 91 -7.94 -1.06 -2.52
C GLU A 91 -8.60 -0.33 -3.70
N ILE A 92 -9.75 0.30 -3.43
CA ILE A 92 -10.54 1.02 -4.43
C ILE A 92 -10.56 2.49 -4.05
N CYS A 93 -10.36 3.37 -5.02
CA CYS A 93 -10.39 4.81 -4.83
C CYS A 93 -10.90 5.53 -6.08
N VAL A 94 -11.43 6.73 -5.93
CA VAL A 94 -12.20 7.42 -6.99
C VAL A 94 -11.50 8.65 -7.57
N THR A 95 -10.29 8.98 -7.14
CA THR A 95 -9.55 10.14 -7.66
C THR A 95 -8.53 9.72 -8.73
N ASN A 96 -8.12 10.65 -9.60
CA ASN A 96 -7.16 10.36 -10.65
C ASN A 96 -5.85 9.77 -10.10
N SER A 97 -5.45 8.62 -10.63
CA SER A 97 -4.20 7.90 -10.30
C SER A 97 -4.00 7.64 -8.80
N CYS A 98 -5.09 7.52 -8.04
CA CYS A 98 -5.07 7.34 -6.58
C CYS A 98 -4.64 5.95 -6.13
N ASN A 99 -4.63 4.98 -7.04
CA ASN A 99 -4.35 3.59 -6.74
C ASN A 99 -2.84 3.34 -6.57
N ASN A 100 -2.10 4.26 -5.95
CA ASN A 100 -0.66 4.22 -5.71
C ASN A 100 -0.28 3.84 -4.27
N VAL A 101 -1.26 3.57 -3.42
CA VAL A 101 -1.09 3.18 -2.01
C VAL A 101 -1.35 1.70 -1.82
N THR A 102 -0.65 1.14 -0.84
CA THR A 102 -0.86 -0.24 -0.40
C THR A 102 -2.15 -0.40 0.41
N SER A 103 -2.44 -1.65 0.76
CA SER A 103 -3.53 -2.01 1.66
C SER A 103 -3.45 -1.28 2.99
N SER A 104 -4.59 -0.95 3.58
CA SER A 104 -4.65 -0.43 4.96
C SER A 104 -3.94 -1.31 6.00
N GLN A 105 -3.85 -2.62 5.75
CA GLN A 105 -3.16 -3.58 6.63
C GLN A 105 -1.63 -3.52 6.49
N LEU A 106 -1.12 -2.84 5.46
CA LEU A 106 0.29 -2.68 5.13
C LEU A 106 0.79 -1.26 5.51
N SER A 107 0.38 -0.77 6.68
CA SER A 107 0.78 0.54 7.20
C SER A 107 2.00 0.47 8.12
N CYS A 108 2.89 1.44 8.01
CA CYS A 108 4.07 1.60 8.87
C CYS A 108 4.04 2.96 9.57
N LEU A 109 4.71 3.09 10.71
CA LEU A 109 5.08 4.42 11.20
C LEU A 109 6.05 5.06 10.20
N GLN A 110 5.76 6.31 9.84
CA GLN A 110 6.56 7.11 8.92
C GLN A 110 6.88 8.44 9.62
N CYS A 111 8.09 8.58 10.14
CA CYS A 111 8.48 9.76 10.91
C CYS A 111 10.01 9.96 10.97
N LEU A 112 10.40 11.19 11.24
CA LEU A 112 11.75 11.62 11.58
C LEU A 112 11.74 12.30 12.94
N ASP A 113 12.68 11.97 13.83
CA ASP A 113 12.75 12.57 15.16
C ASP A 113 13.02 14.08 15.17
N THR A 114 13.54 14.63 14.07
CA THR A 114 13.73 16.06 13.84
C THR A 114 12.43 16.81 13.61
N GLU A 115 11.43 16.12 13.08
CA GLU A 115 10.12 16.67 12.76
C GLU A 115 9.12 16.39 13.88
N ASP A 116 9.21 15.21 14.49
CA ASP A 116 8.39 14.80 15.64
C ASP A 116 9.22 14.00 16.65
N ALA A 117 9.52 14.60 17.81
CA ALA A 117 10.29 13.97 18.87
C ALA A 117 9.67 12.67 19.41
N ARG A 118 8.37 12.43 19.17
CA ARG A 118 7.71 11.18 19.52
C ARG A 118 8.19 10.01 18.65
N CYS A 119 8.78 10.27 17.47
CA CYS A 119 9.33 9.23 16.61
C CYS A 119 10.38 8.36 17.33
N SER A 120 11.18 8.99 18.20
CA SER A 120 12.14 8.31 19.06
C SER A 120 11.56 7.97 20.45
N SER A 121 10.83 8.91 21.07
CA SER A 121 10.46 8.82 22.49
C SER A 121 9.14 8.13 22.80
N ALA A 122 8.15 8.20 21.91
CA ALA A 122 6.80 7.66 22.09
C ALA A 122 6.17 7.24 20.74
N PRO A 123 6.82 6.34 19.98
CA PRO A 123 6.38 5.93 18.64
C PRO A 123 5.00 5.26 18.64
N ASP A 124 4.61 4.62 19.73
CA ASP A 124 3.31 4.00 19.97
C ASP A 124 2.15 5.02 19.96
N GLN A 125 2.44 6.31 20.17
CA GLN A 125 1.46 7.40 20.08
C GLN A 125 1.29 7.96 18.67
N LEU A 126 2.09 7.50 17.71
CA LEU A 126 2.00 7.92 16.31
C LEU A 126 1.03 7.02 15.55
N THR A 127 0.34 7.62 14.57
CA THR A 127 -0.55 6.87 13.69
C THR A 127 0.24 6.34 12.50
N ALA A 128 0.17 5.04 12.26
CA ALA A 128 0.78 4.45 11.08
C ALA A 128 0.11 4.95 9.80
N GLN A 129 0.93 5.14 8.77
CA GLN A 129 0.52 5.63 7.47
C GLN A 129 0.70 4.53 6.43
N ARG A 130 -0.17 4.49 5.43
CA ARG A 130 -0.07 3.53 4.34
C ARG A 130 1.22 3.77 3.55
N CYS A 131 1.91 2.69 3.23
CA CYS A 131 3.08 2.77 2.36
C CYS A 131 2.66 2.96 0.90
N PRO A 132 3.52 3.58 0.07
CA PRO A 132 3.43 3.43 -1.39
C PRO A 132 3.50 1.95 -1.79
N ILE A 133 3.02 1.62 -2.98
CA ILE A 133 3.11 0.25 -3.51
C ILE A 133 4.55 -0.09 -3.88
N SER A 134 5.09 -1.20 -3.37
CA SER A 134 6.31 -1.80 -3.90
C SER A 134 6.02 -2.59 -5.17
N HIS A 135 6.81 -2.29 -6.21
CA HIS A 135 6.85 -3.05 -7.45
C HIS A 135 7.98 -4.09 -7.47
N SER A 136 8.70 -4.30 -6.37
CA SER A 136 9.85 -5.23 -6.33
C SER A 136 9.73 -6.29 -5.23
N GLY A 137 8.53 -6.46 -4.70
CA GLY A 137 8.22 -7.44 -3.65
C GLY A 137 7.14 -6.93 -2.71
N ARG A 138 7.24 -7.34 -1.45
CA ARG A 138 6.37 -6.82 -0.39
C ARG A 138 6.98 -5.56 0.22
N ASN A 139 6.10 -4.68 0.71
CA ASN A 139 6.48 -3.60 1.59
C ASN A 139 6.88 -4.16 2.96
N LEU A 140 8.00 -3.70 3.49
CA LEU A 140 8.38 -3.93 4.89
C LEU A 140 8.38 -2.60 5.63
N CYS A 141 8.17 -2.64 6.94
CA CYS A 141 8.42 -1.48 7.78
C CYS A 141 9.86 -1.52 8.27
N TYR A 142 10.47 -0.34 8.41
CA TYR A 142 11.78 -0.22 9.06
C TYR A 142 11.75 0.81 10.19
N ALA A 143 12.68 0.63 11.12
CA ALA A 143 13.08 1.60 12.11
C ALA A 143 14.61 1.61 12.18
N SER A 144 15.23 2.77 12.06
CA SER A 144 16.69 2.90 12.01
C SER A 144 17.20 4.02 12.91
N ILE A 145 18.43 3.86 13.41
CA ILE A 145 19.21 4.94 14.01
C ILE A 145 20.36 5.29 13.07
N SER A 146 20.36 6.51 12.54
CA SER A 146 21.44 7.04 11.69
C SER A 146 21.90 8.39 12.21
N ASN A 147 23.19 8.54 12.51
CA ASN A 147 23.77 9.77 13.05
C ASN A 147 23.04 10.28 14.32
N GLN A 148 22.73 9.37 15.26
CA GLN A 148 21.93 9.64 16.47
C GLN A 148 20.52 10.19 16.19
N ARG A 149 19.98 9.95 14.99
CA ARG A 149 18.60 10.29 14.63
C ARG A 149 17.80 9.02 14.39
N VAL A 150 16.59 9.00 14.92
CA VAL A 150 15.63 7.93 14.66
C VAL A 150 14.79 8.27 13.45
N GLU A 151 14.75 7.33 12.49
CA GLU A 151 13.87 7.35 11.34
C GLU A 151 13.04 6.06 11.31
N ARG A 152 11.77 6.19 10.95
CA ARG A 152 10.85 5.07 10.73
C ARG A 152 10.17 5.25 9.40
N GLY A 153 10.01 4.16 8.65
CA GLY A 153 9.38 4.26 7.34
C GLY A 153 9.04 2.94 6.69
N CYS A 154 8.74 3.02 5.40
CA CYS A 154 8.47 1.89 4.53
C CYS A 154 9.72 1.58 3.69
N SER A 155 10.12 0.32 3.64
CA SER A 155 11.12 -0.17 2.70
C SER A 155 10.42 -0.78 1.49
N LEU A 156 10.60 -0.15 0.33
CA LEU A 156 9.88 -0.44 -0.90
C LEU A 156 10.72 -1.24 -1.88
N THR A 157 12.05 -1.22 -1.75
CA THR A 157 12.95 -1.90 -2.67
C THR A 157 13.78 -2.98 -2.00
N MET A 158 14.10 -4.05 -2.72
CA MET A 158 15.01 -5.09 -2.21
C MET A 158 16.37 -4.52 -1.81
N SER A 159 16.86 -3.48 -2.52
CA SER A 159 18.12 -2.83 -2.17
C SER A 159 18.07 -2.14 -0.79
N GLU A 160 16.98 -1.44 -0.48
CA GLU A 160 16.77 -0.85 0.86
C GLU A 160 16.69 -1.93 1.93
N GLN A 161 15.96 -3.03 1.65
CA GLN A 161 15.81 -4.13 2.59
C GLN A 161 17.16 -4.78 2.91
N VAL A 162 17.95 -5.10 1.88
CA VAL A 162 19.30 -5.65 2.05
C VAL A 162 20.20 -4.67 2.79
N SER A 163 20.13 -3.37 2.47
CA SER A 163 20.92 -2.35 3.16
C SER A 163 20.56 -2.25 4.64
N CYS A 164 19.27 -2.30 4.98
CA CYS A 164 18.81 -2.26 6.37
C CYS A 164 19.25 -3.52 7.14
N LEU A 165 19.15 -4.71 6.52
CA LEU A 165 19.61 -5.95 7.15
C LEU A 165 21.13 -5.98 7.41
N ALA A 166 21.90 -5.23 6.61
CA ALA A 166 23.34 -5.08 6.80
C ALA A 166 23.72 -4.07 7.91
N ASP A 167 22.78 -3.24 8.37
CA ASP A 167 22.99 -2.23 9.42
C ASP A 167 22.44 -2.73 10.76
N VAL A 168 23.30 -2.82 11.77
CA VAL A 168 22.93 -3.25 13.13
C VAL A 168 21.89 -2.33 13.78
N ASN A 169 21.88 -1.06 13.37
CA ASN A 169 20.98 -0.02 13.87
C ASN A 169 19.65 0.03 13.12
N CYS A 170 19.46 -0.79 12.08
CA CYS A 170 18.24 -0.86 11.32
C CYS A 170 17.50 -2.17 11.62
N LYS A 171 16.19 -2.07 11.83
CA LYS A 171 15.29 -3.21 12.07
C LYS A 171 14.22 -3.22 10.99
N LEU A 172 14.06 -4.35 10.31
CA LEU A 172 12.94 -4.61 9.42
C LEU A 172 11.90 -5.48 10.11
N CYS A 173 10.65 -5.29 9.73
CA CYS A 173 9.54 -6.14 10.15
C CYS A 173 8.44 -6.15 9.10
N ASP A 174 7.63 -7.20 9.11
CA ASP A 174 6.53 -7.38 8.17
C ASP A 174 5.20 -6.90 8.79
N PRO A 175 4.58 -5.82 8.27
CA PRO A 175 3.29 -5.35 8.75
C PRO A 175 2.14 -6.35 8.54
N LEU A 176 2.29 -7.33 7.63
CA LEU A 176 1.31 -8.41 7.48
C LEU A 176 1.33 -9.40 8.64
N GLU A 177 2.51 -9.64 9.22
CA GLU A 177 2.67 -10.57 10.34
C GLU A 177 2.41 -9.88 11.68
N LEU A 178 2.86 -8.63 11.82
CA LEU A 178 2.66 -7.82 13.01
C LEU A 178 2.28 -6.38 12.61
N PRO A 179 1.02 -5.98 12.79
CA PRO A 179 0.60 -4.60 12.56
C PRO A 179 1.42 -3.63 13.41
N HIS A 180 1.80 -2.48 12.85
CA HIS A 180 2.59 -1.46 13.55
C HIS A 180 3.94 -1.94 14.08
N CYS A 181 4.51 -3.00 13.50
CA CYS A 181 5.73 -3.65 14.01
C CYS A 181 6.96 -2.74 14.17
N ASN A 182 6.99 -1.60 13.49
CA ASN A 182 8.06 -0.61 13.60
C ASN A 182 7.77 0.47 14.64
N ASP A 183 6.96 0.21 15.66
CA ASP A 183 6.73 1.08 16.82
C ASP A 183 7.66 0.80 18.00
N GLN A 184 8.48 -0.25 17.94
CA GLN A 184 9.35 -0.61 19.05
C GLN A 184 10.39 0.48 19.32
N LEU A 185 10.60 0.81 20.59
CA LEU A 185 11.68 1.70 21.03
C LEU A 185 13.02 1.08 20.62
N LEU A 186 13.83 1.85 19.90
CA LEU A 186 15.17 1.42 19.53
C LEU A 186 16.08 1.68 20.72
N ASN A 187 16.50 0.60 21.39
CA ASN A 187 17.59 0.72 22.36
C ASN A 187 18.86 1.02 21.55
N GLU A 188 19.49 2.16 21.81
CA GLU A 188 20.85 2.39 21.35
C GLU A 188 21.68 1.21 21.86
N ALA A 189 22.07 0.32 20.95
CA ALA A 189 23.01 -0.73 21.28
C ALA A 189 24.25 0.02 21.75
N THR A 190 24.44 0.02 23.07
CA THR A 190 25.59 0.67 23.69
C THR A 190 26.76 -0.10 23.14
N THR A 191 27.43 0.47 22.13
CA THR A 191 28.64 -0.08 21.56
C THR A 191 29.60 -0.16 22.72
N THR A 192 29.64 -1.33 23.35
CA THR A 192 30.57 -1.62 24.43
C THR A 192 31.89 -1.83 23.71
N THR A 193 32.51 -0.72 23.34
CA THR A 193 33.91 -0.67 22.97
C THR A 193 34.65 -1.00 24.26
N GLU A 194 34.77 -2.29 24.57
CA GLU A 194 35.79 -2.78 25.45
C GLU A 194 37.13 -2.41 24.81
N SER A 195 37.66 -1.24 25.19
CA SER A 195 39.09 -1.03 25.12
C SER A 195 39.76 -2.18 25.88
N PRO A 196 40.80 -2.84 25.33
CA PRO A 196 41.56 -3.84 26.06
C PRO A 196 42.32 -3.13 27.19
N SER A 197 41.68 -3.00 28.35
CA SER A 197 42.32 -2.50 29.55
C SER A 197 43.06 -3.67 30.18
N SER A 198 44.38 -3.58 30.05
CA SER A 198 45.35 -4.39 30.77
C SER A 198 44.99 -4.46 32.26
N SER A 199 44.80 -5.69 32.73
CA SER A 199 44.79 -6.14 34.11
C SER A 199 45.55 -5.25 35.10
N THR A 200 44.86 -4.74 36.12
CA THR A 200 45.48 -4.50 37.43
C THR A 200 44.49 -4.86 38.53
N THR A 201 44.80 -5.97 39.18
CA THR A 201 44.25 -6.50 40.42
C THR A 201 44.28 -5.44 41.52
N SER A 202 43.17 -5.22 42.22
CA SER A 202 43.18 -4.90 43.66
C SER A 202 41.80 -5.11 44.28
N SER A 203 41.81 -5.95 45.31
CA SER A 203 40.70 -6.41 46.13
C SER A 203 40.21 -5.34 47.11
N SER A 204 38.90 -5.28 47.35
CA SER A 204 38.26 -4.93 48.64
C SER A 204 36.74 -5.20 48.47
N THR A 205 36.22 -6.36 48.86
CA THR A 205 35.67 -6.68 50.19
C THR A 205 34.96 -5.51 50.87
N SER A 206 33.63 -5.46 50.76
CA SER A 206 32.74 -4.93 51.80
C SER A 206 31.35 -5.52 51.64
N THR A 207 30.99 -6.29 52.66
CA THR A 207 29.74 -7.00 52.87
C THR A 207 28.76 -6.06 53.56
N SER A 208 27.51 -5.98 53.08
CA SER A 208 26.35 -5.73 53.95
C SER A 208 25.04 -6.05 53.23
N SER A 209 24.40 -7.09 53.74
CA SER A 209 23.09 -7.63 53.41
C SER A 209 21.94 -6.68 53.78
N THR A 210 20.73 -6.99 53.29
CA THR A 210 19.40 -7.05 53.97
C THR A 210 18.32 -6.64 52.95
N ALA A 211 17.65 -7.56 52.24
CA ALA A 211 16.46 -8.37 52.59
C ALA A 211 15.12 -7.77 52.15
N SER A 212 14.40 -8.58 51.36
CA SER A 212 12.93 -8.70 51.23
C SER A 212 12.16 -7.52 50.61
N SER A 213 11.33 -7.70 49.58
CA SER A 213 10.06 -8.42 49.72
C SER A 213 9.44 -8.79 48.36
N SER A 214 8.87 -9.98 48.33
CA SER A 214 7.98 -10.57 47.32
C SER A 214 6.69 -9.78 47.08
N THR A 215 6.20 -9.75 45.83
CA THR A 215 4.77 -10.03 45.59
C THR A 215 4.57 -10.66 44.22
N SER A 216 4.15 -11.92 44.26
CA SER A 216 3.61 -12.69 43.15
C SER A 216 2.13 -12.36 43.04
N THR A 217 1.62 -12.14 41.83
CA THR A 217 0.17 -12.25 41.57
C THR A 217 -0.05 -12.99 40.28
N SER A 218 -0.54 -14.22 40.44
CA SER A 218 -1.07 -15.12 39.44
C SER A 218 -2.59 -14.94 39.34
N SER A 219 -3.09 -14.95 38.11
CA SER A 219 -4.49 -15.24 37.76
C SER A 219 -4.48 -15.63 36.28
N SER A 220 -4.46 -16.92 35.91
CA SER A 220 -5.53 -17.93 35.96
C SER A 220 -6.67 -17.67 34.97
N SER A 221 -6.58 -18.42 33.87
CA SER A 221 -7.65 -19.23 33.24
C SER A 221 -8.90 -18.58 32.65
N SER A 222 -9.10 -18.81 31.35
CA SER A 222 -10.35 -19.42 30.85
C SER A 222 -10.11 -20.13 29.51
N SER A 223 -10.21 -21.45 29.59
CA SER A 223 -10.30 -22.43 28.52
C SER A 223 -11.70 -22.44 27.89
N SER A 224 -11.77 -22.51 26.56
CA SER A 224 -12.96 -22.94 25.84
C SER A 224 -12.58 -23.99 24.79
N THR A 225 -12.90 -25.23 25.13
CA THR A 225 -13.02 -26.41 24.28
C THR A 225 -14.09 -26.21 23.22
N SER A 226 -13.74 -26.47 21.95
CA SER A 226 -14.70 -26.86 20.91
C SER A 226 -14.06 -27.89 19.98
N SER A 227 -14.53 -29.11 20.14
CA SER A 227 -14.37 -30.29 19.29
C SER A 227 -14.87 -30.04 17.86
N SER A 228 -14.16 -30.57 16.86
CA SER A 228 -14.75 -30.99 15.57
C SER A 228 -13.90 -32.06 14.89
N THR A 229 -14.52 -33.22 14.80
CA THR A 229 -14.25 -34.40 13.97
C THR A 229 -14.20 -34.10 12.46
N SER A 230 -13.34 -34.81 11.72
CA SER A 230 -13.52 -35.43 10.38
C SER A 230 -12.13 -35.83 9.86
N SER A 231 -11.71 -37.10 9.80
CA SER A 231 -12.12 -38.16 8.87
C SER A 231 -11.77 -37.88 7.40
N SER A 232 -10.75 -38.62 6.92
CA SER A 232 -10.76 -39.38 5.65
C SER A 232 -9.86 -38.93 4.48
N THR A 233 -9.01 -39.88 4.09
CA THR A 233 -8.62 -40.31 2.73
C THR A 233 -7.64 -39.48 1.88
N SER A 234 -6.41 -39.99 1.79
CA SER A 234 -5.56 -40.01 0.58
C SER A 234 -6.05 -41.09 -0.42
N PRO A 235 -5.35 -41.42 -1.53
CA PRO A 235 -4.55 -40.62 -2.48
C PRO A 235 -5.01 -40.87 -3.94
N GLY A 236 -4.45 -40.13 -4.92
CA GLY A 236 -4.74 -40.35 -6.33
C GLY A 236 -3.60 -39.91 -7.25
N THR A 237 -2.51 -40.67 -7.24
CA THR A 237 -1.37 -40.56 -8.15
C THR A 237 -1.68 -41.30 -9.44
N THR A 238 -1.61 -40.65 -10.61
CA THR A 238 -1.33 -41.39 -11.85
C THR A 238 -0.53 -40.55 -12.81
N SER A 239 0.69 -41.01 -13.04
CA SER A 239 1.67 -40.49 -13.99
C SER A 239 1.29 -40.87 -15.42
N SER A 240 1.43 -39.91 -16.33
CA SER A 240 1.45 -40.12 -17.77
C SER A 240 2.88 -40.49 -18.20
N THR A 241 3.09 -41.63 -18.85
CA THR A 241 4.34 -41.98 -19.52
C THR A 241 4.05 -42.92 -20.68
N THR A 242 4.20 -42.42 -21.92
CA THR A 242 4.36 -43.11 -23.22
C THR A 242 4.14 -42.03 -24.29
N SER A 243 4.85 -41.91 -25.41
CA SER A 243 5.97 -42.63 -26.01
C SER A 243 6.62 -41.70 -27.02
N SER A 244 7.92 -41.88 -27.18
CA SER A 244 8.73 -41.35 -28.27
C SER A 244 8.30 -41.96 -29.61
N THR A 245 8.19 -41.14 -30.66
CA THR A 245 8.46 -41.59 -32.03
C THR A 245 9.14 -40.47 -32.81
N THR A 246 10.35 -40.82 -33.26
CA THR A 246 11.21 -40.13 -34.21
C THR A 246 10.62 -40.23 -35.62
N GLU A 247 10.62 -39.14 -36.40
CA GLU A 247 10.98 -39.13 -37.83
C GLU A 247 11.00 -37.70 -38.39
N ALA A 248 11.99 -37.43 -39.22
CA ALA A 248 12.18 -36.26 -40.07
C ALA A 248 12.21 -36.76 -41.53
N PRO A 249 12.43 -35.91 -42.55
CA PRO A 249 12.06 -34.51 -42.76
C PRO A 249 11.11 -34.39 -43.98
N ASP A 250 10.36 -33.28 -44.13
CA ASP A 250 10.02 -32.86 -45.49
C ASP A 250 9.84 -31.34 -45.63
N SER A 251 10.28 -30.90 -46.80
CA SER A 251 10.38 -29.54 -47.30
C SER A 251 9.00 -29.00 -47.66
N SER A 252 8.65 -27.80 -47.17
CA SER A 252 7.67 -26.92 -47.83
C SER A 252 7.80 -25.48 -47.35
N THR A 253 8.18 -24.64 -48.30
CA THR A 253 7.99 -23.20 -48.39
C THR A 253 6.63 -22.74 -47.85
N ASP A 254 6.61 -21.88 -46.84
CA ASP A 254 5.70 -20.72 -46.79
C ASP A 254 6.16 -19.67 -45.75
N SER A 255 6.19 -18.41 -46.17
CA SER A 255 6.29 -17.21 -45.33
C SER A 255 4.91 -16.57 -45.25
N PRO A 256 4.66 -15.53 -44.42
CA PRO A 256 5.11 -15.27 -43.05
C PRO A 256 3.87 -15.12 -42.11
N THR A 257 3.93 -15.57 -40.85
CA THR A 257 2.91 -15.21 -39.84
C THR A 257 3.50 -14.20 -38.87
N THR A 258 3.03 -12.97 -39.00
CA THR A 258 3.35 -11.81 -38.19
C THR A 258 2.84 -11.96 -36.77
N THR A 259 3.74 -11.74 -35.83
CA THR A 259 3.53 -11.63 -34.39
C THR A 259 2.54 -10.51 -34.07
N SER A 260 1.45 -10.85 -33.37
CA SER A 260 0.48 -9.88 -32.85
C SER A 260 1.09 -9.14 -31.66
N THR A 261 1.72 -8.00 -31.94
CA THR A 261 2.03 -6.97 -30.94
C THR A 261 0.76 -6.18 -30.69
N THR A 262 0.23 -6.26 -29.47
CA THR A 262 -0.94 -5.50 -29.02
C THR A 262 -0.61 -4.01 -29.09
N ALA A 263 -1.12 -3.36 -30.14
CA ALA A 263 -0.95 -1.95 -30.38
C ALA A 263 -1.73 -1.13 -29.34
N LYS A 264 -1.01 -0.17 -28.75
CA LYS A 264 -1.52 0.94 -27.95
C LYS A 264 -2.63 1.68 -28.72
N PRO A 265 -3.86 1.82 -28.19
CA PRO A 265 -4.88 2.62 -28.85
C PRO A 265 -4.56 4.11 -28.70
N ASN A 266 -4.78 4.81 -29.81
CA ASN A 266 -4.48 6.21 -30.02
C ASN A 266 -5.30 7.13 -29.12
N SER A 267 -4.67 8.19 -28.66
CA SER A 267 -5.24 9.30 -27.90
C SER A 267 -6.39 9.95 -28.68
N ALA A 268 -7.62 9.76 -28.21
CA ALA A 268 -8.74 10.61 -28.61
C ALA A 268 -8.67 11.91 -27.81
N SER A 269 -8.77 13.04 -28.50
CA SER A 269 -8.78 14.38 -27.91
C SER A 269 -10.01 14.56 -27.02
N SER A 270 -9.82 14.44 -25.71
CA SER A 270 -10.84 14.79 -24.70
C SER A 270 -11.08 16.30 -24.77
N LEU A 271 -12.31 16.71 -25.11
CA LEU A 271 -12.74 18.10 -24.91
C LEU A 271 -12.83 18.32 -23.39
N SER A 272 -11.88 19.10 -22.87
CA SER A 272 -11.81 19.45 -21.44
C SER A 272 -13.11 20.11 -20.97
N ILE A 273 -13.89 19.34 -20.21
CA ILE A 273 -15.15 19.76 -19.55
C ILE A 273 -14.90 20.87 -18.50
N GLN A 274 -13.63 21.14 -18.17
CA GLN A 274 -13.23 22.18 -17.22
C GLN A 274 -13.67 23.59 -17.67
N ASN A 275 -13.82 23.83 -18.97
CA ASN A 275 -14.30 25.10 -19.51
C ASN A 275 -15.83 25.30 -19.40
N VAL A 276 -16.60 24.22 -19.21
CA VAL A 276 -18.07 24.30 -19.15
C VAL A 276 -18.53 24.99 -17.86
N SER A 277 -17.86 24.72 -16.74
CA SER A 277 -18.16 25.37 -15.45
C SER A 277 -17.87 26.88 -15.47
N VAL A 278 -16.80 27.29 -16.15
CA VAL A 278 -16.44 28.71 -16.31
C VAL A 278 -17.47 29.43 -17.19
N LEU A 279 -17.90 28.81 -18.29
CA LEU A 279 -18.93 29.37 -19.18
C LEU A 279 -20.29 29.51 -18.49
N LEU A 280 -20.69 28.53 -17.67
CA LEU A 280 -21.91 28.60 -16.86
C LEU A 280 -21.85 29.72 -15.82
N ALA A 281 -20.71 29.88 -15.13
CA ALA A 281 -20.51 30.97 -14.18
C ALA A 281 -20.59 32.35 -14.86
N ILE A 282 -19.96 32.51 -16.03
CA ILE A 282 -20.01 33.76 -16.81
C ILE A 282 -21.44 34.06 -17.27
N SER A 283 -22.17 33.07 -17.79
CA SER A 283 -23.56 33.25 -18.23
C SER A 283 -24.49 33.71 -17.11
N GLN A 284 -24.34 33.14 -15.90
CA GLN A 284 -25.11 33.53 -14.72
C GLN A 284 -24.79 34.96 -14.25
N LEU A 285 -23.51 35.35 -14.32
CA LEU A 285 -23.05 36.68 -13.93
C LEU A 285 -23.58 37.75 -14.89
N VAL A 286 -23.58 37.46 -16.20
CA VAL A 286 -24.19 38.30 -17.23
C VAL A 286 -25.70 38.46 -17.00
N PHE A 287 -26.40 37.37 -16.66
CA PHE A 287 -27.84 37.41 -16.38
C PHE A 287 -28.16 38.25 -15.13
N CYS A 288 -27.35 38.15 -14.08
CA CYS A 288 -27.48 38.98 -12.88
C CYS A 288 -27.26 40.47 -13.17
N ILE A 289 -26.24 40.81 -13.97
CA ILE A 289 -25.99 42.20 -14.39
C ILE A 289 -27.17 42.72 -15.21
N PHE A 290 -27.70 41.91 -16.13
CA PHE A 290 -28.83 42.30 -16.98
C PHE A 290 -30.10 42.62 -16.16
N ILE A 291 -30.41 41.82 -15.14
CA ILE A 291 -31.54 42.08 -14.23
C ILE A 291 -31.30 43.31 -13.36
N TYR A 292 -30.05 43.62 -13.00
CA TYR A 292 -29.73 44.79 -12.16
C TYR A 292 -29.87 46.12 -12.91
N VAL A 293 -29.69 46.12 -14.23
CA VAL A 293 -29.70 47.33 -15.05
C VAL A 293 -31.12 47.74 -15.49
N GLN A 294 -32.11 46.86 -15.40
CA GLN A 294 -33.54 47.18 -15.63
C GLN A 294 -34.25 47.58 -14.33
#